data_AF-A0A5B9E9R6-F1
#
_entry.id   AF-A0A5B9E9R6-F1
#
_cell.length_a   1.000
_cell.length_b   1.000
_cell.length_c   1.000
_cell.angle_alpha   90.00
_cell.angle_beta   90.00
_cell.angle_gamma   90.00
#
_symmetry.space_group_name_H-M   'P 1'
#
loop_
_entity.id
_entity.type
_entity.pdbx_description
1 polymer ?
#
loop_
_entity_poly.entity_id
_entity_poly.type
_entity_poly.pdbx_seq_one_letter_code
_entity_poly.pdbx_strand_id
1 'polypeptide(L)'
;MVVTELEFLEAWIPEQMAPGTVFVLDGEGRFGSEENPYFAVLACPRCGCMGLIKRSQYFGLEPMICGGDSCSAEYFVDEDNHIAFRRSQ
;
A
#
# COMPACT_ATOMS: atom_id res chain seq x y z
N MET A 1 -15.44 3.92 11.43
CA MET A 1 -14.23 3.32 10.84
C MET A 1 -14.51 3.33 9.35
N VAL A 2 -13.79 4.10 8.55
CA VAL A 2 -13.94 4.01 7.10
C VAL A 2 -13.16 2.77 6.72
N VAL A 3 -13.88 1.73 6.32
CA VAL A 3 -13.30 0.48 5.84
C VAL A 3 -13.24 0.63 4.32
N THR A 4 -12.03 0.71 3.79
CA THR A 4 -11.78 0.71 2.34
C THR A 4 -11.04 -0.58 2.04
N GLU A 5 -11.41 -1.26 0.96
CA GLU A 5 -10.73 -2.48 0.51
C GLU A 5 -9.61 -2.10 -0.48
N LEU A 6 -8.49 -2.83 -0.44
CA LEU A 6 -7.47 -2.66 -1.47
C LEU A 6 -7.96 -3.22 -2.81
N GLU A 7 -7.72 -2.46 -3.87
CA GLU A 7 -7.97 -2.93 -5.24
C GLU A 7 -6.67 -3.39 -5.89
N PHE A 8 -6.62 -4.61 -6.37
CA PHE A 8 -5.41 -5.20 -6.97
C PHE A 8 -5.41 -5.06 -8.49
N LEU A 9 -4.33 -4.50 -9.04
CA LEU A 9 -4.09 -4.50 -10.48
C LEU A 9 -3.24 -5.70 -10.90
N GLU A 10 -3.66 -6.37 -11.97
CA GLU A 10 -2.90 -7.47 -12.59
C GLU A 10 -1.75 -6.96 -13.48
N ALA A 11 -1.83 -5.71 -13.94
CA ALA A 11 -0.81 -5.09 -14.79
C ALA A 11 -0.50 -3.66 -14.32
N TRP A 12 0.76 -3.26 -14.45
CA TRP A 12 1.18 -1.91 -14.09
C TRP A 12 0.64 -0.89 -15.12
N ILE A 13 -0.37 -0.12 -14.71
CA ILE A 13 -0.99 0.95 -15.49
C ILE A 13 -1.14 2.18 -14.56
N PRO A 14 -0.20 3.13 -14.57
CA PRO A 14 -0.18 4.27 -13.64
C PRO A 14 -1.50 5.06 -13.60
N GLU A 15 -2.17 5.20 -14.74
CA GLU A 15 -3.44 5.93 -14.88
C GLU A 15 -4.62 5.25 -14.17
N GLN A 16 -4.48 3.97 -13.82
CA GLN A 16 -5.48 3.18 -13.09
C GLN A 16 -5.19 3.09 -11.58
N MET A 17 -4.10 3.68 -11.10
CA MET A 17 -3.73 3.70 -9.67
C MET A 17 -4.57 4.71 -8.89
N ALA A 18 -5.85 4.42 -8.70
CA ALA A 18 -6.75 5.21 -7.85
C ALA A 18 -6.36 5.07 -6.35
N PRO A 19 -6.82 5.97 -5.47
CA PRO A 19 -6.62 5.81 -4.03
C PRO A 19 -7.11 4.44 -3.53
N GLY A 20 -6.22 3.65 -2.90
CA GLY A 20 -6.52 2.29 -2.44
C GLY A 20 -6.11 1.20 -3.42
N THR A 21 -5.66 1.55 -4.62
CA THR A 21 -5.14 0.59 -5.59
C THR A 21 -3.71 0.17 -5.27
N VAL A 22 -3.45 -1.13 -5.35
CA VAL A 22 -2.16 -1.76 -5.17
C VAL A 22 -1.77 -2.55 -6.41
N PHE A 23 -0.51 -2.41 -6.82
CA PHE A 23 0.12 -3.23 -7.84
C PHE A 23 1.28 -3.99 -7.21
N VAL A 24 1.16 -5.32 -7.16
CA VAL A 24 2.25 -6.18 -6.68
C VAL A 24 3.32 -6.22 -7.76
N LEU A 25 4.56 -5.93 -7.39
CA LEU A 25 5.67 -5.96 -8.33
C LEU A 25 5.91 -7.42 -8.74
N ASP A 26 5.57 -7.75 -9.98
CA ASP A 26 5.68 -9.11 -10.51
C ASP A 26 7.12 -9.62 -10.37
N GLY A 27 7.25 -10.83 -9.80
CA GLY A 27 8.53 -11.37 -9.38
C GLY A 27 8.37 -12.42 -8.30
N GLU A 28 7.86 -13.59 -8.68
CA GLU A 28 7.87 -14.82 -7.90
C GLU A 28 9.09 -14.90 -6.97
N GLY A 29 8.88 -14.60 -5.68
CA GLY A 29 9.78 -14.93 -4.59
C GLY A 29 11.15 -14.24 -4.51
N ARG A 30 11.49 -13.19 -5.29
CA ARG A 30 12.86 -12.61 -5.26
C ARG A 30 12.98 -11.11 -4.99
N PHE A 31 11.90 -10.33 -5.07
CA PHE A 31 11.93 -8.90 -4.74
C PHE A 31 11.34 -8.68 -3.35
N GLY A 32 12.19 -8.20 -2.44
CA GLY A 32 12.22 -8.50 -1.02
C GLY A 32 13.51 -9.21 -0.57
N SER A 33 14.61 -9.08 -1.33
CA SER A 33 15.96 -9.43 -0.85
C SER A 33 16.55 -8.25 -0.06
N GLU A 34 17.68 -8.45 0.63
CA GLU A 34 18.44 -7.34 1.25
C GLU A 34 18.73 -6.19 0.27
N GLU A 35 18.70 -6.47 -1.04
CA GLU A 35 19.04 -5.54 -2.13
C GLU A 35 17.84 -4.75 -2.67
N ASN A 36 16.60 -5.23 -2.50
CA ASN A 36 15.39 -4.48 -2.84
C ASN A 36 14.25 -4.83 -1.87
N PRO A 37 13.96 -3.98 -0.86
CA PRO A 37 13.02 -4.29 0.22
C PRO A 37 11.54 -4.11 -0.16
N TYR A 38 11.24 -3.62 -1.37
CA TYR A 38 9.89 -3.26 -1.79
C TYR A 38 9.17 -4.43 -2.48
N PHE A 39 7.88 -4.59 -2.16
CA PHE A 39 7.04 -5.70 -2.59
C PHE A 39 5.90 -5.25 -3.53
N ALA A 40 5.38 -4.04 -3.34
CA ALA A 40 4.28 -3.50 -4.14
C ALA A 40 4.35 -1.98 -4.25
N VAL A 41 3.65 -1.43 -5.24
CA VAL A 41 3.29 -0.01 -5.31
C VAL A 41 1.87 0.13 -4.77
N LEU A 42 1.65 1.05 -3.85
CA LEU A 42 0.33 1.36 -3.29
C LEU A 42 0.03 2.85 -3.49
N ALA A 43 -1.14 3.16 -4.03
CA ALA A 43 -1.69 4.51 -3.99
C ALA A 43 -2.39 4.72 -2.65
N CYS A 44 -1.94 5.73 -1.89
CA CYS A 44 -2.47 6.00 -0.56
C CYS A 44 -4.00 6.11 -0.59
N PRO A 45 -4.74 5.32 0.22
CA PRO A 45 -6.20 5.30 0.22
C PRO A 45 -6.84 6.62 0.66
N ARG A 46 -6.06 7.55 1.26
CA ARG A 46 -6.54 8.88 1.62
C ARG A 46 -6.38 9.91 0.50
N CYS A 47 -5.26 9.92 -0.20
CA CYS A 47 -4.91 11.03 -1.11
C CYS A 47 -4.44 10.60 -2.51
N GLY A 48 -4.30 9.30 -2.77
CA GLY A 48 -3.80 8.76 -4.04
C GLY A 48 -2.29 8.89 -4.26
N CYS A 49 -1.53 9.47 -3.32
CA CYS A 49 -0.07 9.54 -3.45
C CYS A 49 0.52 8.13 -3.54
N MET A 50 1.27 7.87 -4.61
CA MET A 50 1.90 6.56 -4.85
C MET A 50 3.17 6.41 -4.01
N GLY A 51 3.30 5.25 -3.37
CA GLY A 51 4.49 4.89 -2.61
C GLY A 51 4.83 3.41 -2.78
N LEU A 52 6.11 3.09 -2.62
CA LEU A 52 6.56 1.71 -2.53
C LEU A 52 6.34 1.21 -1.10
N ILE A 53 5.78 0.01 -0.98
CA ILE A 53 5.56 -0.65 0.31
C ILE A 53 6.38 -1.94 0.41
N LYS A 54 6.82 -2.25 1.61
CA LYS A 54 7.57 -3.47 1.92
C LYS A 54 6.64 -4.67 2.08
N ARG A 55 7.21 -5.86 2.05
CA ARG A 55 6.50 -7.12 2.33
C ARG A 55 5.79 -7.09 3.69
N SER A 56 6.47 -6.62 4.74
CA SER A 56 5.89 -6.48 6.09
C SER A 56 4.66 -5.57 6.13
N GLN A 57 4.67 -4.47 5.36
CA GLN A 57 3.53 -3.56 5.27
C GLN A 57 2.37 -4.16 4.47
N TYR A 58 2.69 -4.89 3.40
CA TYR A 58 1.69 -5.60 2.58
C TYR A 58 0.94 -6.66 3.39
N PHE A 59 1.64 -7.43 4.25
CA PHE A 59 1.02 -8.44 5.12
C PHE A 59 0.53 -7.86 6.47
N GLY A 60 0.41 -6.53 6.60
CA GLY A 60 -0.17 -5.91 7.80
C GLY A 60 0.70 -5.94 9.07
N LEU A 61 1.97 -6.35 8.97
CA LEU A 61 2.89 -6.47 10.11
C LEU A 61 3.48 -5.13 10.56
N GLU A 62 3.58 -4.16 9.64
CA GLU A 62 4.05 -2.80 9.89
C GLU A 62 3.06 -1.77 9.33
N PRO A 63 2.91 -0.58 9.96
CA PRO A 63 2.07 0.47 9.43
C PRO A 63 2.60 1.03 8.12
N MET A 64 1.67 1.48 7.28
CA MET A 64 1.95 2.36 6.16
C MET A 64 1.75 3.81 6.60
N ILE A 65 2.71 4.65 6.25
CA ILE A 65 2.64 6.10 6.43
C ILE A 65 2.72 6.73 5.04
N CYS A 66 1.73 7.56 4.70
CA CYS A 66 1.74 8.26 3.41
C CYS A 66 2.94 9.22 3.35
N GLY A 67 3.67 9.18 2.24
CA GLY A 67 4.80 10.08 1.96
C GLY A 67 4.42 11.34 1.19
N GLY A 68 3.13 11.65 1.05
CA GLY A 68 2.66 12.82 0.30
C GLY A 68 2.80 14.11 1.11
N ASP A 69 3.11 15.22 0.43
CA ASP A 69 3.42 16.52 1.06
C ASP A 69 2.33 17.04 2.02
N SER A 70 1.07 16.73 1.73
CA SER A 70 -0.10 17.18 2.50
C SER A 70 -0.91 16.04 3.11
N CYS A 71 -0.36 14.82 3.16
CA CYS A 71 -1.06 13.65 3.69
C CYS A 71 -0.19 12.91 4.71
N SER A 72 -0.64 12.91 5.96
CA SER A 72 0.00 12.19 7.07
C SER A 72 -0.80 10.95 7.47
N ALA A 73 -1.49 10.30 6.51
CA ALA A 73 -2.27 9.10 6.82
C ALA A 73 -1.35 7.99 7.32
N GLU A 74 -1.73 7.38 8.44
CA GLU A 74 -1.15 6.14 8.94
C GLU A 74 -2.23 5.06 8.97
N TYR A 75 -1.94 3.89 8.41
CA TYR A 75 -2.93 2.81 8.26
C TYR A 75 -2.26 1.44 8.17
N PHE A 76 -3.06 0.41 8.46
CA PHE A 76 -2.71 -0.99 8.30
C PHE A 76 -3.62 -1.63 7.26
N VAL A 77 -3.16 -2.75 6.71
CA VAL A 77 -3.97 -3.65 5.88
C VAL A 77 -4.14 -4.94 6.68
N ASP A 78 -5.36 -5.45 6.79
CA ASP A 78 -5.64 -6.71 7.48
C ASP A 78 -5.56 -7.93 6.53
N GLU A 79 -5.82 -9.13 7.08
CA GLU A 79 -5.76 -10.38 6.32
C GLU A 79 -6.82 -10.48 5.21
N ASP A 80 -7.90 -9.69 5.31
CA ASP A 80 -8.99 -9.59 4.33
C ASP A 80 -8.77 -8.42 3.34
N ASN A 81 -7.57 -7.83 3.31
CA ASN A 81 -7.19 -6.66 2.52
C ASN A 81 -7.96 -5.37 2.84
N HIS A 82 -8.56 -5.27 4.02
CA HIS A 82 -9.19 -4.03 4.46
C HIS A 82 -8.19 -3.06 5.06
N ILE A 83 -8.45 -1.77 4.83
CA ILE A 83 -7.64 -0.67 5.34
C ILE A 83 -8.20 -0.19 6.67
N ALA A 84 -7.37 -0.26 7.69
CA ALA A 84 -7.63 0.29 9.02
C ALA A 84 -6.78 1.54 9.25
N PHE A 85 -7.38 2.73 9.11
CA PHE A 85 -6.71 3.97 9.47
C PHE A 85 -6.50 4.08 10.97
N ARG A 86 -5.28 4.40 11.37
CA ARG A 86 -5.01 4.85 12.73
C ARG A 86 -5.73 6.17 12.96
N ARG A 87 -6.48 6.26 14.06
CA ARG A 87 -7.10 7.53 14.44
C ARG A 87 -6.00 8.53 14.77
N SER A 88 -5.84 9.55 13.94
CA SER A 88 -5.18 10.79 14.34
C SER A 88 -6.01 11.37 15.49
N GLN A 89 -5.40 11.49 16.67
CA GLN A 89 -5.98 12.21 17.81
C GLN A 89 -6.26 13.67 17.43
#